data_AF-A0A1X9NEZ9-F1
#
_entry.id   AF-A0A1X9NEZ9-F1
#
_cell.length_a   1.000
_cell.length_b   1.000
_cell.length_c   1.000
_cell.angle_alpha   90.00
_cell.angle_beta   90.00
_cell.angle_gamma   90.00
#
_symmetry.space_group_name_H-M   'P 1'
#
loop_
_entity.id
_entity.type
_entity.pdbx_description
1 polymer ?
#
loop_
_entity_poly.entity_id
_entity_poly.type
_entity_poly.pdbx_seq_one_letter_code
_entity_poly.pdbx_strand_id
1 'polypeptide(L)'
;MLNVSLGKFVWTFVVAYFFCSMLNWGIAEFLLNDWAAPYFEGFVRSGDGASASINIVKMSVGFGIVLFISAWWFSTIQAPTSWVVRAIYVGTMVSVAAFFGTYTFISGWGNVNWWPLMVTAVCDTGSIVPGTLLLGWLQTLGRN
;
A
#
# COMPACT_ATOMS: atom_id res chain seq x y z
N MET A 1 -12.36 -0.69 19.81
CA MET A 1 -11.30 -1.20 20.72
C MET A 1 -10.41 -2.15 19.92
N LEU A 2 -9.08 -2.13 20.10
CA LEU A 2 -8.17 -3.02 19.40
C LEU A 2 -8.28 -4.44 19.98
N ASN A 3 -8.33 -5.46 19.12
CA ASN A 3 -8.26 -6.85 19.54
C ASN A 3 -6.81 -7.29 19.86
N VAL A 4 -5.83 -6.40 19.90
CA VAL A 4 -4.42 -6.73 20.24
C VAL A 4 -3.88 -5.63 21.16
N SER A 5 -2.82 -5.94 21.93
CA SER A 5 -2.16 -4.91 22.73
C SER A 5 -1.54 -3.84 21.82
N LEU A 6 -1.43 -2.61 22.33
CA LEU A 6 -0.84 -1.49 21.59
C LEU A 6 0.60 -1.79 21.14
N GLY A 7 1.41 -2.39 22.02
CA GLY A 7 2.77 -2.80 21.68
C GLY A 7 2.79 -3.80 20.52
N LYS A 8 1.87 -4.79 20.53
CA LYS A 8 1.74 -5.77 19.44
C LYS A 8 1.33 -5.12 18.13
N PHE A 9 0.36 -4.21 18.19
CA PHE A 9 -0.07 -3.44 17.04
C PHE A 9 1.10 -2.68 16.39
N VAL A 10 1.87 -1.93 17.19
CA VAL A 10 2.97 -1.09 16.69
C VAL A 10 4.05 -1.93 16.02
N TRP A 11 4.59 -2.97 16.68
CA TRP A 11 5.69 -3.71 16.09
C TRP A 11 5.28 -4.50 14.84
N THR A 12 4.07 -5.09 14.84
CA THR A 12 3.56 -5.81 13.67
C THR A 12 3.34 -4.89 12.48
N PHE A 13 2.84 -3.68 12.72
CA PHE A 13 2.74 -2.64 11.70
C PHE A 13 4.11 -2.27 11.13
N VAL A 14 5.12 -2.01 11.98
CA VAL A 14 6.47 -1.65 11.52
C VAL A 14 7.08 -2.75 10.64
N VAL A 15 7.00 -4.01 11.06
CA VAL A 15 7.52 -5.15 10.29
C VAL A 15 6.79 -5.28 8.95
N ALA A 16 5.46 -5.23 8.98
CA ALA A 16 4.65 -5.31 7.77
C ALA A 16 4.94 -4.14 6.82
N TYR A 17 5.17 -2.93 7.35
CA TYR A 17 5.49 -1.75 6.56
C TYR A 17 6.81 -1.90 5.81
N PHE A 18 7.88 -2.33 6.48
CA PHE A 18 9.16 -2.56 5.81
C PHE A 18 9.05 -3.64 4.74
N PHE A 19 8.40 -4.76 5.03
CA PHE A 19 8.16 -5.81 4.05
C PHE A 19 7.39 -5.29 2.83
N CYS A 20 6.28 -4.60 3.08
CA CYS A 20 5.40 -4.09 2.06
C CYS A 20 6.08 -3.00 1.22
N SER A 21 6.85 -2.11 1.86
CA SER A 21 7.63 -1.08 1.18
C SER A 21 8.72 -1.69 0.30
N MET A 22 9.47 -2.68 0.79
CA MET A 22 10.49 -3.36 -0.02
C MET A 22 9.88 -4.10 -1.21
N LEU A 23 8.73 -4.74 -1.02
CA LEU A 23 7.99 -5.38 -2.10
C LEU A 23 7.52 -4.36 -3.15
N ASN A 24 6.99 -3.22 -2.70
CA ASN A 24 6.55 -2.14 -3.57
C ASN A 24 7.71 -1.54 -4.37
N TRP A 25 8.83 -1.22 -3.71
CA TRP A 25 10.04 -0.73 -4.36
C TRP A 25 10.62 -1.75 -5.34
N GLY A 26 10.65 -3.02 -4.99
CA GLY A 26 11.10 -4.08 -5.91
C GLY A 26 10.20 -4.19 -7.14
N ILE A 27 8.88 -4.13 -6.99
CA ILE A 27 7.95 -4.10 -8.13
C ILE A 27 8.20 -2.85 -8.99
N ALA A 28 8.37 -1.70 -8.36
CA ALA A 28 8.66 -0.46 -9.07
C ALA A 28 9.97 -0.57 -9.87
N GLU A 29 11.06 -1.02 -9.24
CA GLU A 29 12.37 -1.15 -9.85
C GLU A 29 12.40 -2.18 -10.99
N PHE A 30 11.86 -3.37 -10.78
CA PHE A 30 12.02 -4.49 -11.71
C PHE A 30 10.91 -4.63 -12.75
N LEU A 31 9.72 -4.06 -12.52
CA LEU A 31 8.56 -4.26 -13.40
C LEU A 31 8.02 -2.95 -13.98
N LEU A 32 8.04 -1.85 -13.22
CA LEU A 32 7.34 -0.63 -13.62
C LEU A 32 8.26 0.48 -14.13
N ASN A 33 9.48 0.66 -13.62
CA ASN A 33 10.26 1.84 -13.96
C ASN A 33 10.57 1.92 -15.46
N ASP A 34 11.11 0.85 -16.05
CA ASP A 34 11.48 0.85 -17.47
C ASP A 34 10.28 0.98 -18.41
N TRP A 35 9.14 0.39 -18.02
CA TRP A 35 7.93 0.39 -18.85
C TRP A 35 7.06 1.63 -18.63
N ALA A 36 6.87 2.03 -17.38
CA ALA A 36 5.88 3.01 -16.98
C ALA A 36 6.44 4.45 -16.97
N ALA A 37 7.73 4.64 -16.67
CA ALA A 37 8.33 5.98 -16.58
C ALA A 37 8.08 6.88 -17.81
N PRO A 38 8.16 6.38 -19.07
CA PRO A 38 7.84 7.20 -20.25
C PRO A 38 6.42 7.76 -20.26
N TYR A 39 5.47 7.08 -19.62
CA TYR A 39 4.08 7.52 -19.52
C TYR A 39 3.84 8.49 -18.35
N PHE A 40 4.80 8.62 -17.43
CA PHE A 40 4.73 9.47 -16.25
C PHE A 40 5.68 10.69 -16.32
N GLU A 41 6.43 10.89 -17.41
CA GLU A 41 7.43 11.99 -17.53
C GLU A 41 6.84 13.37 -17.21
N GLY A 42 5.63 13.67 -17.68
CA GLY A 42 4.92 14.94 -17.38
C GLY A 42 4.47 15.11 -15.93
N PHE A 43 4.44 14.03 -15.14
CA PHE A 43 4.07 14.02 -13.72
C PHE A 43 5.29 13.99 -12.79
N VAL A 44 6.38 13.33 -13.24
CA VAL A 44 7.53 13.02 -12.37
C VAL A 44 8.60 14.13 -12.38
N ARG A 45 8.77 14.92 -13.46
CA ARG A 45 9.71 16.05 -13.50
C ARG A 45 9.37 17.12 -14.56
N SER A 46 8.91 18.29 -14.13
CA SER A 46 9.05 19.54 -14.92
C SER A 46 8.78 20.81 -14.09
N GLY A 47 9.36 20.90 -12.90
CA GLY A 47 9.44 22.17 -12.17
C GLY A 47 10.75 22.25 -11.42
N ASP A 48 11.48 23.36 -11.59
CA ASP A 48 12.80 23.68 -10.99
C ASP A 48 12.84 23.68 -9.44
N GLY A 49 11.81 23.14 -8.76
CA GLY A 49 11.73 22.95 -7.31
C GLY A 49 11.41 21.52 -6.84
N ALA A 50 11.37 20.53 -7.74
CA ALA A 50 11.06 19.15 -7.38
C ALA A 50 12.29 18.44 -6.77
N SER A 51 12.51 18.60 -5.46
CA SER A 51 13.50 17.77 -4.76
C SER A 51 13.00 16.32 -4.74
N ALA A 52 13.69 15.43 -5.47
CA ALA A 52 13.35 14.01 -5.55
C ALA A 52 13.21 13.34 -4.16
N SER A 53 13.96 13.81 -3.17
CA SER A 53 13.91 13.35 -1.78
C SER A 53 12.55 13.59 -1.09
N ILE A 54 11.92 14.76 -1.28
CA ILE A 54 10.61 15.07 -0.67
C ILE A 54 9.51 14.19 -1.28
N ASN A 55 9.60 13.88 -2.58
CA ASN A 55 8.61 13.00 -3.23
C ASN A 55 8.70 11.57 -2.72
N ILE A 56 9.92 11.05 -2.50
CA ILE A 56 10.12 9.73 -1.86
C ILE A 56 9.46 9.70 -0.48
N VAL A 57 9.70 10.73 0.35
CA VAL A 57 9.08 10.80 1.69
C VAL A 57 7.55 10.80 1.60
N LYS A 58 6.96 11.59 0.70
CA LYS A 58 5.50 11.63 0.51
C LYS A 58 4.94 10.27 0.08
N MET A 59 5.61 9.58 -0.85
CA MET A 59 5.20 8.25 -1.30
C MET A 59 5.29 7.22 -0.16
N SER A 60 6.40 7.22 0.58
CA SER A 60 6.59 6.34 1.75
C SER A 60 5.54 6.57 2.83
N VAL A 61 5.19 7.83 3.11
CA VAL A 61 4.14 8.19 4.08
C VAL A 61 2.75 7.79 3.57
N GLY A 62 2.43 8.11 2.32
CA GLY A 62 1.14 7.75 1.72
C GLY A 62 0.89 6.24 1.74
N PHE A 63 1.91 5.47 1.35
CA PHE A 63 1.86 4.01 1.43
C PHE A 63 1.75 3.49 2.86
N GLY A 64 2.46 4.12 3.80
CA GLY A 64 2.37 3.80 5.23
C GLY A 64 0.98 4.01 5.82
N ILE A 65 0.27 5.07 5.40
CA ILE A 65 -1.10 5.35 5.83
C ILE A 65 -2.05 4.24 5.38
N VAL A 66 -1.95 3.79 4.12
CA VAL A 66 -2.78 2.70 3.59
C VAL A 66 -2.59 1.44 4.41
N LEU A 67 -1.35 1.03 4.67
CA LEU A 67 -1.07 -0.15 5.48
C LEU A 67 -1.49 0.04 6.95
N PHE A 68 -1.36 1.24 7.50
CA PHE A 68 -1.82 1.54 8.86
C PHE A 68 -3.33 1.37 9.00
N ILE A 69 -4.10 1.83 8.01
CA ILE A 69 -5.55 1.64 7.98
C ILE A 69 -5.88 0.15 7.89
N SER A 70 -5.15 -0.62 7.07
CA SER A 70 -5.30 -2.08 7.02
C SER A 70 -4.99 -2.74 8.37
N ALA A 71 -3.91 -2.34 9.03
CA ALA A 71 -3.54 -2.82 10.36
C ALA A 71 -4.64 -2.55 11.38
N TRP A 72 -5.12 -1.31 11.41
CA TRP A 72 -6.16 -0.85 12.33
C TRP A 72 -7.47 -1.58 12.08
N TRP A 73 -7.91 -1.67 10.84
CA TRP A 73 -9.16 -2.34 10.51
C TRP A 73 -9.10 -3.85 10.79
N PHE A 74 -8.01 -4.52 10.42
CA PHE A 74 -7.78 -5.93 10.76
C PHE A 74 -7.84 -6.16 12.27
N SER A 75 -7.25 -5.26 13.05
CA SER A 75 -7.21 -5.36 14.51
C SER A 75 -8.57 -5.09 15.18
N THR A 76 -9.56 -4.55 14.47
CA THR A 76 -10.87 -4.20 15.04
C THR A 76 -11.98 -5.14 14.58
N ILE A 77 -11.89 -5.75 13.39
CA ILE A 77 -12.96 -6.62 12.89
C ILE A 77 -12.85 -8.07 13.37
N GLN A 78 -14.00 -8.65 13.66
CA GLN A 78 -14.15 -10.05 14.08
C GLN A 78 -14.53 -10.98 12.92
N ALA A 79 -15.05 -10.43 11.82
CA ALA A 79 -15.37 -11.16 10.61
C ALA A 79 -14.38 -10.80 9.49
N PRO A 80 -14.02 -11.76 8.61
CA PRO A 80 -14.28 -13.19 8.68
C PRO A 80 -13.48 -13.90 9.81
N THR A 81 -13.92 -15.10 10.20
CA THR A 81 -13.34 -15.90 11.30
C THR A 81 -11.91 -16.34 11.05
N SER A 82 -11.57 -16.65 9.79
CA SER A 82 -10.19 -16.97 9.41
C SER A 82 -9.36 -15.70 9.30
N TRP A 83 -8.23 -15.66 10.01
CA TRP A 83 -7.29 -14.55 9.95
C TRP A 83 -6.76 -14.32 8.53
N VAL A 84 -6.60 -15.38 7.73
CA VAL A 84 -6.14 -15.30 6.34
C VAL A 84 -7.16 -14.54 5.49
N VAL A 85 -8.42 -14.99 5.55
CA VAL A 85 -9.50 -14.37 4.77
C VAL A 85 -9.70 -12.93 5.22
N ARG A 86 -9.54 -12.65 6.51
CA ARG A 86 -9.64 -11.30 7.06
C ARG A 86 -8.54 -10.39 6.53
N ALA A 87 -7.30 -10.89 6.49
CA ALA A 87 -6.17 -10.14 5.97
C ALA A 87 -6.33 -9.85 4.47
N ILE A 88 -6.76 -10.83 3.67
CA ILE A 88 -7.03 -10.64 2.24
C ILE A 88 -8.15 -9.61 2.05
N TYR A 89 -9.27 -9.76 2.77
CA TYR A 89 -10.41 -8.87 2.68
C TYR A 89 -10.03 -7.43 3.02
N VAL A 90 -9.41 -7.20 4.18
CA VAL A 90 -9.00 -5.87 4.64
C VAL A 90 -7.97 -5.27 3.70
N GLY A 91 -6.92 -6.03 3.37
CA GLY A 91 -5.84 -5.56 2.50
C GLY A 91 -6.37 -5.12 1.14
N THR A 92 -7.24 -5.94 0.53
CA THR A 92 -7.84 -5.66 -0.78
C THR A 92 -8.77 -4.46 -0.73
N MET A 93 -9.68 -4.39 0.25
CA MET A 93 -10.66 -3.30 0.33
C MET A 93 -9.98 -1.94 0.55
N VAL A 94 -9.01 -1.89 1.46
CA VAL A 94 -8.26 -0.67 1.75
C VAL A 94 -7.41 -0.26 0.55
N SER A 95 -6.68 -1.20 -0.06
CA SER A 95 -5.79 -0.87 -1.17
C SER A 95 -6.56 -0.49 -2.44
N VAL A 96 -7.68 -1.15 -2.75
CA VAL A 96 -8.53 -0.79 -3.89
C VAL A 96 -9.10 0.61 -3.68
N ALA A 97 -9.67 0.90 -2.51
CA ALA A 97 -10.20 2.22 -2.21
C ALA A 97 -9.10 3.31 -2.30
N ALA A 98 -7.91 3.03 -1.78
CA ALA A 98 -6.79 3.96 -1.80
C ALA A 98 -6.23 4.17 -3.21
N PHE A 99 -5.81 3.11 -3.90
CA PHE A 99 -5.05 3.23 -5.14
C PHE A 99 -5.95 3.39 -6.36
N PHE A 100 -6.98 2.57 -6.53
CA PHE A 100 -7.86 2.73 -7.69
C PHE A 100 -8.65 4.03 -7.61
N GLY A 101 -9.12 4.43 -6.43
CA GLY A 101 -9.78 5.72 -6.23
C GLY A 101 -8.86 6.90 -6.58
N THR A 102 -7.66 6.93 -6.01
CA THR A 102 -6.69 8.00 -6.24
C THR A 102 -6.24 8.04 -7.70
N TYR A 103 -5.90 6.90 -8.30
CA TYR A 103 -5.36 6.86 -9.66
C TYR A 103 -6.45 7.12 -10.70
N THR A 104 -7.71 6.73 -10.44
CA THR A 104 -8.86 7.15 -11.26
C THR A 104 -9.01 8.67 -11.26
N PHE A 105 -8.90 9.30 -10.08
CA PHE A 105 -9.00 10.74 -9.94
C PHE A 105 -7.86 11.47 -10.67
N ILE A 106 -6.62 10.99 -10.54
CA ILE A 106 -5.46 11.54 -11.26
C ILE A 106 -5.62 11.41 -12.77
N SER A 107 -6.11 10.27 -13.26
CA SER A 107 -6.37 10.08 -14.69
C SER A 107 -7.48 11.01 -15.19
N GLY A 108 -8.54 11.21 -14.39
CA GLY A 108 -9.65 12.11 -14.71
C GLY A 108 -9.24 13.58 -14.85
N TRP A 109 -8.11 14.00 -14.27
CA TRP A 109 -7.52 15.33 -14.48
C TRP A 109 -6.73 15.46 -15.79
N GLY A 110 -6.62 14.40 -16.58
CA GLY A 110 -5.89 14.39 -17.85
C GLY A 110 -4.37 14.42 -17.72
N ASN A 111 -3.85 14.29 -16.50
CA ASN A 111 -2.42 14.41 -16.21
C ASN A 111 -1.61 13.17 -16.61
N VAL A 112 -2.23 11.99 -16.61
CA VAL A 112 -1.56 10.72 -16.92
C VAL A 112 -2.54 9.75 -17.59
N ASN A 113 -2.02 8.96 -18.53
CA ASN A 113 -2.78 7.92 -19.21
C ASN A 113 -3.39 6.91 -18.22
N TRP A 114 -4.66 6.56 -18.43
CA TRP A 114 -5.42 5.63 -17.60
C TRP A 114 -4.74 4.26 -17.44
N TRP A 115 -4.26 3.70 -18.56
CA TRP A 115 -3.71 2.35 -18.60
C TRP A 115 -2.50 2.14 -17.67
N PRO A 116 -1.40 2.91 -17.77
CA PRO A 116 -0.25 2.75 -16.88
C PRO A 116 -0.58 3.06 -15.42
N LEU A 117 -1.51 3.99 -15.16
CA LEU A 117 -2.02 4.25 -13.81
C LEU A 117 -2.73 3.01 -13.24
N MET A 118 -3.60 2.35 -14.00
CA MET A 118 -4.30 1.17 -13.50
C MET A 118 -3.35 -0.01 -13.26
N VAL A 119 -2.34 -0.20 -14.10
CA VAL A 119 -1.30 -1.22 -13.86
C VAL A 119 -0.53 -0.91 -12.57
N THR A 120 -0.18 0.35 -12.35
CA THR A 120 0.46 0.78 -11.09
C THR A 120 -0.47 0.53 -9.88
N ALA A 121 -1.77 0.81 -10.00
CA ALA A 121 -2.75 0.53 -8.92
C ALA A 121 -2.81 -0.97 -8.55
N VAL A 122 -2.73 -1.84 -9.56
CA VAL A 122 -2.72 -3.30 -9.37
C VAL A 122 -1.45 -3.72 -8.63
N CYS A 123 -0.29 -3.18 -9.02
CA CYS A 123 0.98 -3.44 -8.35
C CYS A 123 0.99 -2.96 -6.90
N ASP A 124 0.49 -1.75 -6.62
CA ASP A 124 0.41 -1.21 -5.27
C ASP A 124 -0.55 -2.02 -4.40
N THR A 125 -1.72 -2.38 -4.95
CA THR A 125 -2.67 -3.29 -4.31
C THR A 125 -2.03 -4.66 -4.01
N GLY A 126 -1.33 -5.20 -5.00
CA GLY A 126 -0.60 -6.46 -4.92
C GLY A 126 0.53 -6.44 -3.89
N SER A 127 1.04 -5.27 -3.52
CA SER A 127 2.02 -5.12 -2.45
C SER A 127 1.40 -5.00 -1.05
N ILE A 128 0.26 -4.31 -0.92
CA ILE A 128 -0.47 -4.16 0.36
C ILE A 128 -1.08 -5.48 0.84
N VAL A 129 -1.60 -6.32 -0.05
CA VAL A 129 -2.24 -7.59 0.34
C VAL A 129 -1.24 -8.54 1.05
N PRO A 130 -0.04 -8.83 0.51
CA PRO A 130 1.01 -9.56 1.21
C PRO A 130 1.45 -8.90 2.53
N GLY A 131 1.57 -7.56 2.57
CA GLY A 131 1.86 -6.83 3.80
C GLY A 131 0.78 -7.06 4.88
N THR A 132 -0.48 -7.06 4.49
CA THR A 132 -1.63 -7.30 5.38
C THR A 132 -1.69 -8.76 5.82
N LEU A 133 -1.29 -9.71 4.97
CA LEU A 133 -1.16 -11.13 5.32
C LEU A 133 -0.06 -11.35 6.38
N LEU A 134 1.13 -10.76 6.17
CA LEU A 134 2.22 -10.80 7.14
C LEU A 134 1.78 -10.19 8.47
N LEU A 135 1.14 -9.02 8.42
CA LEU A 135 0.57 -8.39 9.61
C LEU A 135 -0.43 -9.30 10.32
N GLY A 136 -1.35 -9.89 9.57
CA GLY A 136 -2.38 -10.77 10.12
C GLY A 136 -1.77 -11.97 10.84
N TRP A 137 -0.78 -12.62 10.20
CA TRP A 137 -0.03 -13.73 10.77
C TRP A 137 0.68 -13.32 12.07
N LEU A 138 1.43 -12.23 12.06
CA LEU A 138 2.16 -11.76 13.24
C LEU A 138 1.21 -11.37 14.39
N GLN A 139 0.05 -10.80 14.08
CA GLN A 139 -0.95 -10.46 15.08
C GLN A 139 -1.66 -11.69 15.66
N THR A 140 -1.72 -12.81 14.95
CA THR A 140 -2.26 -14.08 15.46
C THR A 140 -1.25 -14.97 16.18
N LEU A 141 0.06 -14.75 16.02
CA LEU A 141 1.08 -15.50 16.79
C LEU A 141 0.83 -15.41 18.30
N GLY A 142 0.81 -16.55 18.99
CA GLY A 142 0.54 -16.63 20.44
C GLY A 142 -0.94 -16.53 20.85
N ARG A 143 -1.88 -16.66 19.91
CA ARG A 143 -3.33 -16.80 20.17
C ARG A 143 -3.86 -18.22 19.93
N ASN A 144 -2.97 -19.14 19.59
CA ASN A 144 -3.24 -20.58 19.44
C ASN A 144 -2.72 -21.32 20.67
#